data_AF-A0A3M4KQV4-F1
#
_entry.id   AF-A0A3M4KQV4-F1
#
_cell.length_a   1.000
_cell.length_b   1.000
_cell.length_c   1.000
_cell.angle_alpha   90.00
_cell.angle_beta   90.00
_cell.angle_gamma   90.00
#
_symmetry.space_group_name_H-M   'P 1'
#
loop_
_entity.id
_entity.type
_entity.pdbx_description
1 polymer ?
#
loop_
_entity_poly.entity_id
_entity_poly.type
_entity_poly.pdbx_seq_one_letter_code
_entity_poly.pdbx_strand_id
1 'polypeptide(L)'
;DWAQLGAQLKAVAPDLTVPTAAESKPVNPDDRLWLVAREMLQKAGQMSGPDLLGQLEGLAGSTAAGKHLLVRLRHSANVKVESGGDAPLYSWIETA
;
A
#
# COMPACT_ATOMS: atom_id res chain seq x y z
N ASP A 1 15.51 -16.89 -13.80
CA ASP A 1 14.26 -17.65 -13.60
C ASP A 1 13.12 -16.70 -13.26
N TRP A 2 12.53 -16.07 -14.29
CA TRP A 2 11.35 -15.19 -14.18
C TRP A 2 10.12 -15.81 -14.86
N ALA A 3 10.32 -16.93 -15.57
CA ALA A 3 9.33 -17.57 -16.41
C ALA A 3 8.22 -18.28 -15.60
N GLN A 4 8.49 -18.66 -14.35
CA GLN A 4 7.52 -19.41 -13.54
C GLN A 4 6.57 -18.52 -12.72
N LEU A 5 6.88 -17.23 -12.56
CA LEU A 5 6.03 -16.28 -11.80
C LEU A 5 4.90 -15.66 -12.65
N GLY A 6 4.99 -15.70 -13.98
CA GLY A 6 3.93 -15.21 -14.87
C GLY A 6 2.70 -16.13 -14.95
N ALA A 7 2.86 -17.42 -14.63
CA ALA A 7 1.78 -18.41 -14.73
C ALA A 7 0.74 -18.28 -13.61
N GLN A 8 1.11 -17.75 -12.44
CA GLN A 8 0.19 -17.57 -11.32
C GLN A 8 -0.61 -16.26 -11.39
N LEU A 9 -0.25 -15.31 -12.25
CA LEU A 9 -1.02 -14.07 -12.46
C LEU A 9 -2.12 -14.22 -13.54
N LYS A 10 -2.16 -15.32 -14.28
CA LYS A 10 -3.13 -15.53 -15.37
C LYS A 10 -4.39 -16.27 -14.91
N ALA A 11 -4.89 -15.92 -13.72
CA ALA A 11 -6.17 -16.38 -13.20
C ALA A 11 -6.84 -15.30 -12.32
N VAL A 12 -6.80 -14.03 -12.71
CA VAL A 12 -7.78 -13.04 -12.24
C VAL A 12 -8.20 -12.22 -13.45
N ALA A 13 -9.21 -12.71 -14.16
CA ALA A 13 -10.03 -11.89 -15.04
C ALA A 13 -10.87 -10.94 -14.16
N PRO A 14 -11.22 -9.74 -14.65
CA PRO A 14 -11.83 -8.69 -13.83
C PRO A 14 -13.30 -9.02 -13.59
N ASP A 15 -13.62 -9.48 -12.39
CA ASP A 15 -15.00 -9.49 -11.94
C ASP A 15 -15.33 -8.10 -11.39
N LEU A 16 -16.11 -7.37 -12.18
CA LEU A 16 -16.82 -6.17 -11.78
C LEU A 16 -17.85 -6.54 -10.71
N THR A 17 -17.44 -6.58 -9.44
CA THR A 17 -18.42 -6.57 -8.34
C THR A 17 -17.90 -5.79 -7.14
N VAL A 18 -18.30 -4.53 -7.06
CA VAL A 18 -18.67 -3.92 -5.76
C VAL A 18 -20.17 -4.14 -5.57
N PRO A 19 -20.74 -4.24 -4.35
CA PRO A 19 -20.17 -3.85 -3.06
C PRO A 19 -20.44 -4.85 -1.91
N THR A 20 -20.02 -4.46 -0.70
CA THR A 20 -20.51 -4.92 0.63
C THR A 20 -19.93 -6.23 1.19
N ALA A 21 -19.11 -6.08 2.23
CA ALA A 21 -19.42 -6.63 3.56
C ALA A 21 -18.37 -6.11 4.55
N ALA A 22 -18.85 -5.39 5.55
CA ALA A 22 -18.12 -5.13 6.78
C ALA A 22 -17.80 -6.48 7.44
N GLU A 23 -16.59 -6.98 7.23
CA GLU A 23 -16.05 -8.04 8.06
C GLU A 23 -15.35 -7.37 9.24
N SER A 24 -16.07 -7.28 10.37
CA SER A 24 -15.48 -7.17 11.70
C SER A 24 -14.61 -8.41 11.95
N LYS A 25 -13.45 -8.50 11.31
CA LYS A 25 -12.38 -9.42 11.66
C LYS A 25 -11.69 -8.90 12.93
N PRO A 26 -11.22 -9.77 13.83
CA PRO A 26 -10.39 -9.33 14.96
C PRO A 26 -9.31 -8.44 14.37
N VAL A 27 -9.19 -7.21 14.87
CA VAL A 27 -8.29 -6.20 14.32
C VAL A 27 -6.88 -6.78 14.32
N ASN A 28 -6.47 -7.31 13.17
CA ASN A 28 -5.15 -7.86 12.99
C ASN A 28 -4.15 -6.71 13.26
N PRO A 29 -3.02 -6.97 13.92
CA PRO A 29 -2.00 -5.95 14.14
C PRO A 29 -1.57 -5.29 12.82
N ASP A 30 -1.55 -6.05 11.73
CA ASP A 30 -1.37 -5.57 10.36
C ASP A 30 -2.40 -4.53 9.92
N ASP A 31 -3.69 -4.68 10.29
CA ASP A 31 -4.74 -3.71 9.96
C ASP A 31 -4.59 -2.40 10.75
N ARG A 32 -4.09 -2.46 11.99
CA ARG A 32 -3.76 -1.24 12.75
C ARG A 32 -2.60 -0.50 12.14
N LEU A 33 -1.52 -1.22 11.82
CA LEU A 33 -0.35 -0.66 11.14
C LEU A 33 -0.74 -0.05 9.78
N TRP A 34 -1.63 -0.73 9.06
CA TRP A 34 -2.18 -0.25 7.80
C TRP A 34 -2.96 1.06 7.94
N LEU A 35 -3.85 1.16 8.94
CA LEU A 35 -4.62 2.38 9.18
C LEU A 35 -3.69 3.56 9.50
N VAL A 36 -2.71 3.34 10.40
CA VAL A 36 -1.75 4.37 10.78
C VAL A 36 -0.86 4.79 9.59
N ALA A 37 -0.43 3.85 8.76
CA ALA A 37 0.34 4.14 7.55
C ALA A 37 -0.43 5.04 6.56
N ARG A 38 -1.74 4.78 6.38
CA ARG A 38 -2.61 5.61 5.54
C ARG A 38 -2.79 7.00 6.11
N GLU A 39 -3.10 7.12 7.40
CA GLU A 39 -3.25 8.41 8.07
C GLU A 39 -1.96 9.22 8.03
N MET A 40 -0.80 8.59 8.19
CA MET A 40 0.50 9.23 8.09
C MET A 40 0.74 9.82 6.70
N LEU A 41 0.50 9.04 5.64
CA LEU A 41 0.64 9.52 4.26
C LEU A 41 -0.39 10.60 3.93
N GLN A 42 -1.62 10.47 4.42
CA GLN A 42 -2.66 11.49 4.28
C GLN A 42 -2.25 12.81 4.94
N LYS A 43 -1.72 12.76 6.16
CA LYS A 43 -1.25 13.95 6.89
C LYS A 43 -0.02 14.59 6.24
N ALA A 44 0.87 13.78 5.70
CA ALA A 44 2.02 14.28 4.95
C ALA A 44 1.62 14.86 3.58
N GLY A 45 0.49 14.42 3.02
CA GLY A 45 0.01 14.77 1.69
C GLY A 45 0.80 14.09 0.57
N GLN A 46 2.12 14.21 0.59
CA GLN A 46 3.03 13.52 -0.33
C GLN A 46 4.36 13.17 0.33
N MET A 47 5.01 12.11 -0.15
CA MET A 47 6.26 11.61 0.42
C MET A 47 7.05 10.78 -0.58
N SER A 48 8.37 10.91 -0.55
CA SER A 48 9.27 10.08 -1.39
C SER A 48 9.29 8.63 -0.90
N GLY A 49 9.36 7.67 -1.81
CA GLY A 49 9.42 6.24 -1.50
C GLY A 49 10.43 5.82 -0.42
N PRO A 50 11.70 6.28 -0.44
CA PRO A 50 12.65 5.94 0.62
C PRO A 50 12.27 6.55 1.98
N ASP A 51 11.73 7.78 2.00
CA ASP A 51 11.31 8.46 3.23
C ASP A 51 10.07 7.81 3.84
N LEU A 52 9.10 7.45 2.98
CA LEU A 52 7.91 6.70 3.35
C LEU A 52 8.29 5.31 3.89
N LEU A 53 9.19 4.61 3.20
CA LEU A 53 9.64 3.30 3.66
C LEU A 53 10.27 3.39 5.06
N GLY A 54 11.19 4.33 5.28
CA GLY A 54 11.85 4.48 6.59
C GLY A 54 10.85 4.72 7.74
N GLN A 55 9.80 5.50 7.51
CA GLN A 55 8.74 5.70 8.50
C GLN A 55 7.88 4.46 8.73
N LEU A 56 7.55 3.71 7.66
CA LEU A 56 6.81 2.45 7.78
C LEU A 56 7.62 1.38 8.51
N GLU A 57 8.94 1.34 8.31
CA GLU A 57 9.85 0.45 9.04
C GLU A 57 9.91 0.79 10.53
N GLY A 58 9.99 2.09 10.87
CA GLY A 58 9.93 2.56 12.25
C GLY A 58 8.59 2.27 12.92
N LEU A 59 7.49 2.40 12.18
CA LEU A 59 6.13 2.11 12.65
C LEU A 59 5.91 0.60 12.88
N ALA A 60 6.36 -0.24 11.95
CA ALA A 60 6.14 -1.68 12.01
C ALA A 60 7.24 -2.43 12.79
N GLY A 61 8.35 -1.77 13.12
CA GLY A 61 9.50 -2.34 13.83
C GLY A 61 10.34 -3.33 13.01
N SER A 62 10.08 -3.45 11.71
CA SER A 62 10.82 -4.35 10.81
C SER A 62 10.76 -3.91 9.36
N THR A 63 11.88 -4.07 8.66
CA THR A 63 12.00 -3.84 7.22
C THR A 63 11.00 -4.65 6.39
N ALA A 64 10.76 -5.90 6.75
CA ALA A 64 9.84 -6.77 6.00
C ALA A 64 8.40 -6.23 6.06
N ALA A 65 7.96 -5.85 7.27
CA ALA A 65 6.62 -5.31 7.49
C ALA A 65 6.45 -3.91 6.85
N GLY A 66 7.47 -3.05 6.94
CA GLY A 66 7.46 -1.74 6.27
C GLY A 66 7.32 -1.86 4.75
N LYS A 67 8.04 -2.80 4.12
CA LYS A 67 7.92 -3.08 2.69
C LYS A 67 6.54 -3.61 2.30
N HIS A 68 5.95 -4.50 3.09
CA HIS A 68 4.58 -4.98 2.84
C HIS A 68 3.56 -3.84 2.89
N LEU A 69 3.66 -2.94 3.88
CA LEU A 69 2.81 -1.76 3.97
C LEU A 69 2.99 -0.82 2.76
N LEU A 70 4.23 -0.59 2.34
CA LEU A 70 4.52 0.25 1.17
C LEU A 70 3.91 -0.33 -0.11
N VAL A 71 4.06 -1.64 -0.31
CA VAL A 71 3.45 -2.35 -1.44
C VAL A 71 1.93 -2.28 -1.36
N ARG A 72 1.35 -2.36 -0.16
CA ARG A 72 -0.10 -2.22 0.01
C ARG A 72 -0.57 -0.79 -0.28
N LEU A 73 0.20 0.24 0.12
CA LEU A 73 -0.08 1.65 -0.17
C LEU A 73 -0.14 1.92 -1.68
N ARG A 74 0.83 1.47 -2.47
CA ARG A 74 0.81 1.67 -3.94
C ARG A 74 -0.40 1.05 -4.65
N HIS A 75 -1.05 0.07 -4.03
CA HIS A 75 -2.24 -0.58 -4.57
C HIS A 75 -3.55 0.03 -4.05
N SER A 76 -3.47 1.03 -3.16
CA SER A 76 -4.65 1.69 -2.61
C SER A 76 -5.18 2.75 -3.56
N ALA A 77 -6.51 2.83 -3.67
CA ALA A 77 -7.18 3.83 -4.50
C ALA A 77 -6.87 5.28 -4.07
N ASN A 78 -6.54 5.50 -2.80
CA ASN A 78 -6.20 6.82 -2.26
C ASN A 78 -4.73 7.20 -2.42
N VAL A 79 -3.92 6.41 -3.13
CA VAL A 79 -2.49 6.65 -3.27
C VAL A 79 -2.13 6.72 -4.74
N LYS A 80 -1.67 7.88 -5.17
CA LYS A 80 -1.07 8.06 -6.49
C LYS A 80 0.43 7.92 -6.36
N VAL A 81 1.02 7.05 -7.18
CA VAL A 81 2.48 6.89 -7.25
C VAL A 81 2.97 7.49 -8.57
N GLU A 82 3.79 8.51 -8.48
CA GLU A 82 4.42 9.15 -9.64
C GLU A 82 5.85 8.63 -9.76
N SER A 83 6.10 7.82 -10.80
CA SER A 83 7.41 7.26 -11.12
C SER A 83 7.97 8.00 -12.33
N GLY A 84 8.83 8.99 -12.09
CA GLY A 84 9.43 9.80 -13.16
C GLY A 84 10.68 10.59 -12.78
N GLY A 85 11.09 10.58 -11.51
CA GLY A 85 12.30 11.24 -11.01
C GLY A 85 13.30 10.24 -10.41
N ASP A 86 14.14 10.75 -9.51
CA ASP A 86 15.17 9.98 -8.78
C ASP A 86 14.59 8.91 -7.84
N ALA A 87 13.44 9.20 -7.22
CA ALA A 87 12.69 8.28 -6.37
C ALA A 87 11.18 8.36 -6.68
N PRO A 88 10.42 7.26 -6.50
CA PRO A 88 8.98 7.27 -6.68
C PRO A 88 8.34 8.19 -5.62
N LEU A 89 7.43 9.06 -6.04
CA LEU A 89 6.69 9.96 -5.15
C LEU A 89 5.31 9.36 -4.87
N TYR A 90 4.97 9.23 -3.59
CA TYR A 90 3.68 8.74 -3.13
C TYR A 90 2.86 9.94 -2.66
N SER A 91 1.72 10.16 -3.29
CA SER A 91 0.82 11.27 -2.97
C SER A 91 -0.53 10.72 -2.56
N TRP A 92 -1.07 11.20 -1.45
CA TRP A 92 -2.42 10.88 -1.04
C TRP A 92 -3.41 11.64 -1.93
N ILE A 93 -4.34 10.91 -2.54
CA ILE A 93 -5.47 11.47 -3.29
C ILE A 93 -6.75 11.19 -2.51
N GLU A 94 -7.40 12.25 -2.05
CA GLU A 94 -8.78 12.16 -1.59
C GLU A 94 -9.65 11.94 -2.84
N THR A 95 -10.03 10.69 -3.08
CA THR A 95 -11.14 10.40 -3.99
C THR A 95 -12.40 10.94 -3.31
N ALA A 96 -12.81 12.14 -3.73
CA ALA A 96 -14.05 12.80 -3.36
C ALA A 96 -15.29 11.98 -3.74
#